data_AF-A0A948Q104-F1
#
_entry.id   AF-A0A948Q104-F1
#
_cell.length_a   1.000
_cell.length_b   1.000
_cell.length_c   1.000
_cell.angle_alpha   90.00
_cell.angle_beta   90.00
_cell.angle_gamma   90.00
#
_symmetry.space_group_name_H-M   'P 1'
#
loop_
_entity.id
_entity.type
_entity.pdbx_description
1 polymer ?
#
loop_
_entity_poly.entity_id
_entity_poly.type
_entity_poly.pdbx_seq_one_letter_code
_entity_poly.pdbx_strand_id
1 'polypeptide(L)'
;VPLIPFGKKGTFFGVPGYAEAACAPIEDSVEGVAVVDGTMIGMPNFEGVVTEPFEITFEKGRIVEISEGRDARRLMSLLDTLGEETRAFAELGVNSNPFAPKKFIGGRLDMAIAGHVHLGLGRNDMIGGNSKGENHLDVQVTWATLLLDGKPILEDGNLKI
;
A
#
# COMPACT_ATOMS: atom_id res chain seq x y z
N VAL A 1 8.76 24.34 11.89
CA VAL A 1 8.66 24.85 10.50
C VAL A 1 8.18 23.69 9.64
N PRO A 2 6.95 23.71 9.10
CA PRO A 2 6.55 22.67 8.16
C PRO A 2 7.40 22.80 6.89
N LEU A 3 8.09 21.72 6.53
CA LEU A 3 8.79 21.59 5.25
C LEU A 3 7.71 21.44 4.16
N ILE A 4 7.64 22.42 3.27
CA ILE A 4 6.84 22.36 2.04
C ILE A 4 7.77 21.83 0.95
N PRO A 5 7.49 20.67 0.33
CA PRO A 5 8.35 20.15 -0.73
C PRO A 5 8.26 21.02 -1.98
N PHE A 6 9.42 21.27 -2.59
CA PHE A 6 9.56 21.90 -3.89
C PHE A 6 9.10 20.92 -4.98
N GLY A 7 7.87 21.07 -5.46
CA GLY A 7 7.35 20.40 -6.66
C GLY A 7 7.17 21.38 -7.83
N LYS A 8 7.13 20.88 -9.07
CA LYS A 8 6.65 21.69 -10.20
C LYS A 8 5.17 22.03 -9.97
N LYS A 9 4.66 23.08 -10.63
CA LYS A 9 3.21 23.34 -10.62
C LYS A 9 2.46 22.07 -11.07
N GLY A 10 1.48 21.62 -10.28
CA GLY A 10 0.72 20.40 -10.55
C GLY A 10 1.24 19.15 -9.85
N THR A 11 2.32 19.22 -9.06
CA THR A 11 2.77 18.09 -8.23
C THR A 11 1.90 17.97 -6.97
N PHE A 12 1.39 16.76 -6.72
CA PHE A 12 0.65 16.40 -5.51
C PHE A 12 1.60 15.97 -4.38
N PHE A 13 1.27 16.32 -3.13
CA PHE A 13 1.95 15.79 -1.94
C PHE A 13 1.02 15.83 -0.71
N GLY A 14 1.19 14.89 0.23
CA GLY A 14 0.52 14.91 1.54
C GLY A 14 1.39 15.51 2.65
N VAL A 15 0.82 16.41 3.48
CA VAL A 15 1.47 16.95 4.70
C VAL A 15 0.91 16.24 5.94
N PRO A 16 1.72 15.85 6.94
CA PRO A 16 3.19 15.91 6.98
C PRO A 16 3.79 14.61 6.42
N GLY A 17 4.30 14.68 5.18
CA GLY A 17 5.19 13.69 4.60
C GLY A 17 4.59 12.30 4.50
N TYR A 18 3.81 12.05 3.44
CA TYR A 18 3.82 10.71 2.85
C TYR A 18 5.27 10.47 2.41
N ALA A 19 6.05 9.91 3.33
CA ALA A 19 7.48 9.69 3.18
C ALA A 19 7.62 8.37 2.45
N GLU A 20 7.31 8.39 1.16
CA GLU A 20 7.31 7.22 0.31
C GLU A 20 7.78 7.55 -1.10
N ALA A 21 8.15 6.51 -1.82
CA ALA A 21 8.21 6.51 -3.27
C ALA A 21 7.16 5.53 -3.78
N ALA A 22 6.22 6.01 -4.59
CA ALA A 22 5.09 5.23 -5.08
C ALA A 22 5.01 5.20 -6.60
N CYS A 23 4.49 4.11 -7.15
CA CYS A 23 4.15 4.01 -8.57
C CYS A 23 2.89 3.18 -8.81
N ALA A 24 2.16 3.53 -9.87
CA ALA A 24 1.15 2.66 -10.44
C ALA A 24 1.81 1.49 -11.18
N PRO A 25 1.32 0.25 -11.03
CA PRO A 25 1.76 -0.84 -11.89
C PRO A 25 1.18 -0.69 -13.30
N ILE A 26 1.64 -1.54 -14.21
CA ILE A 26 0.90 -1.85 -15.43
C ILE A 26 -0.31 -2.68 -15.01
N GLU A 27 -1.52 -2.26 -15.38
CA GLU A 27 -2.77 -2.70 -14.75
C GLU A 27 -2.96 -4.21 -14.73
N ASP A 28 -2.58 -4.92 -15.79
CA ASP A 28 -2.81 -6.35 -15.93
C ASP A 28 -1.52 -7.19 -15.73
N SER A 29 -0.46 -6.62 -15.16
CA SER A 29 0.86 -7.28 -15.08
C SER A 29 1.20 -7.89 -13.72
N VAL A 30 0.46 -7.56 -12.66
CA VAL A 30 0.81 -8.01 -11.31
C VAL A 30 0.31 -9.44 -11.09
N GLU A 31 1.20 -10.29 -10.59
CA GLU A 31 0.96 -11.72 -10.33
C GLU A 31 1.59 -12.07 -8.97
N GLY A 32 0.99 -13.01 -8.24
CA GLY A 32 1.58 -13.62 -7.05
C GLY A 32 0.78 -13.37 -5.77
N VAL A 33 1.47 -13.49 -4.63
CA VAL A 33 0.83 -13.45 -3.30
C VAL A 33 1.50 -12.39 -2.44
N ALA A 34 0.69 -11.59 -1.75
CA ALA A 34 1.14 -10.64 -0.75
C ALA A 34 0.66 -11.05 0.63
N VAL A 35 1.55 -11.00 1.63
CA VAL A 35 1.19 -11.18 3.04
C VAL A 35 0.98 -9.80 3.66
N VAL A 36 -0.22 -9.53 4.15
CA VAL A 36 -0.56 -8.29 4.85
C VAL A 36 -0.41 -8.51 6.34
N ASP A 37 0.50 -7.75 6.97
CA ASP A 37 0.88 -7.91 8.38
C ASP A 37 1.14 -6.57 9.11
N GLY A 38 0.92 -5.44 8.45
CA GLY A 38 1.08 -4.10 9.02
C GLY A 38 -0.25 -3.41 9.34
N THR A 39 -0.45 -2.23 8.78
CA THR A 39 -1.69 -1.44 8.90
C THR A 39 -2.52 -1.52 7.63
N MET A 40 -3.84 -1.46 7.77
CA MET A 40 -4.77 -1.23 6.66
C MET A 40 -5.40 0.16 6.82
N ILE A 41 -5.47 0.96 5.75
CA ILE A 41 -6.14 2.28 5.73
C ILE A 41 -6.95 2.50 4.44
N GLY A 42 -7.70 3.61 4.38
CA GLY A 42 -8.36 4.09 3.17
C GLY A 42 -9.85 4.36 3.32
N MET A 43 -10.49 3.81 4.37
CA MET A 43 -11.92 3.98 4.64
C MET A 43 -12.21 4.28 6.12
N PRO A 44 -13.15 5.19 6.43
CA PRO A 44 -13.60 5.41 7.81
C PRO A 44 -14.08 4.12 8.46
N ASN A 45 -13.74 3.89 9.72
CA ASN A 45 -14.07 2.68 10.48
C ASN A 45 -13.46 1.36 9.94
N PHE A 46 -12.63 1.42 8.90
CA PHE A 46 -11.83 0.30 8.42
C PHE A 46 -10.37 0.40 8.84
N GLU A 47 -9.84 1.60 9.11
CA GLU A 47 -8.41 1.79 9.44
C GLU A 47 -8.00 1.01 10.71
N GLY A 48 -6.81 0.41 10.70
CA GLY A 48 -6.24 -0.21 11.90
C GLY A 48 -5.11 -1.19 11.63
N VAL A 49 -4.41 -1.57 12.71
CA VAL A 49 -3.32 -2.57 12.68
C VAL A 49 -3.91 -3.96 12.48
N VAL A 50 -3.29 -4.75 11.61
CA VAL A 50 -3.56 -6.17 11.40
C VAL A 50 -3.06 -6.94 12.62
N THR A 51 -3.96 -7.74 13.20
CA THR A 51 -3.66 -8.59 14.36
C THR A 51 -3.50 -10.06 13.96
N GLU A 52 -4.09 -10.45 12.84
CA GLU A 52 -3.98 -11.77 12.24
C GLU A 52 -3.54 -11.61 10.78
N PRO A 53 -2.24 -11.76 10.48
CA PRO A 53 -1.72 -11.64 9.13
C PRO A 53 -2.42 -12.59 8.15
N PHE A 54 -2.58 -12.14 6.90
CA PHE A 54 -3.33 -12.87 5.89
C PHE A 54 -2.75 -12.66 4.49
N GLU A 55 -3.14 -13.53 3.56
CA GLU A 55 -2.64 -13.52 2.18
C GLU A 55 -3.69 -12.93 1.23
N ILE A 56 -3.19 -12.23 0.21
CA ILE A 56 -3.95 -11.77 -0.96
C ILE A 56 -3.26 -12.31 -2.21
N THR A 57 -3.98 -13.07 -3.03
CA THR A 57 -3.51 -13.58 -4.31
C THR A 57 -3.96 -12.66 -5.43
N PHE A 58 -3.02 -12.26 -6.28
CA PHE A 58 -3.24 -11.45 -7.45
C PHE A 58 -2.99 -12.25 -8.73
N GLU A 59 -3.92 -12.17 -9.67
CA GLU A 59 -3.73 -12.60 -11.06
C GLU A 59 -4.17 -11.47 -11.99
N LYS A 60 -3.35 -11.19 -13.02
CA LYS A 60 -3.59 -10.10 -13.98
C LYS A 60 -3.96 -8.78 -13.31
N GLY A 61 -3.23 -8.44 -12.25
CA GLY A 61 -3.44 -7.21 -11.48
C GLY A 61 -4.71 -7.14 -10.66
N ARG A 62 -5.39 -8.26 -10.42
CA ARG A 62 -6.64 -8.30 -9.66
C ARG A 62 -6.59 -9.31 -8.54
N ILE A 63 -7.21 -8.98 -7.42
CA ILE A 63 -7.43 -9.92 -6.32
C ILE A 63 -8.33 -11.06 -6.81
N VAL A 64 -7.81 -12.28 -6.79
CA VAL A 64 -8.57 -13.50 -7.08
C VAL A 64 -8.90 -14.31 -5.83
N GLU A 65 -8.09 -14.16 -4.78
CA GLU A 65 -8.27 -14.87 -3.52
C GLU A 65 -7.77 -14.01 -2.35
N ILE A 66 -8.45 -14.12 -1.20
CA ILE A 66 -7.99 -13.61 0.08
C ILE A 66 -8.12 -14.78 1.05
N SER A 67 -7.06 -15.06 1.82
CA SER A 67 -7.08 -16.19 2.76
C SER A 67 -8.11 -16.00 3.87
N GLU A 68 -8.40 -17.07 4.60
CA GLU A 68 -9.23 -16.96 5.80
C GLU A 68 -8.50 -16.19 6.92
N GLY A 69 -9.28 -15.62 7.85
CA GLY A 69 -8.75 -14.89 9.01
C GLY A 69 -9.67 -13.74 9.43
N ARG A 70 -9.53 -13.24 10.66
CA ARG A 70 -10.35 -12.12 11.14
C ARG A 70 -10.12 -10.86 10.32
N ASP A 71 -8.87 -10.44 10.17
CA ASP A 71 -8.54 -9.20 9.43
C ASP A 71 -8.73 -9.38 7.92
N ALA A 72 -8.51 -10.60 7.40
CA ALA A 72 -8.83 -10.96 6.03
C ALA A 72 -10.33 -10.81 5.71
N ARG A 73 -11.22 -11.33 6.58
CA ARG A 73 -12.68 -11.15 6.46
C ARG A 73 -13.10 -9.70 6.55
N ARG A 74 -12.41 -8.89 7.36
CA ARG A 74 -12.66 -7.45 7.46
C ARG A 74 -12.35 -6.73 6.14
N LEU A 75 -11.26 -7.08 5.46
CA LEU A 75 -10.99 -6.58 4.11
C LEU A 75 -12.01 -7.10 3.09
N MET A 76 -12.31 -8.41 3.07
CA MET A 76 -13.30 -8.98 2.15
C MET A 76 -14.67 -8.31 2.28
N SER A 77 -15.17 -8.18 3.51
CA SER A 77 -16.46 -7.52 3.76
C SER A 77 -16.48 -6.07 3.30
N LEU A 78 -15.36 -5.34 3.43
CA LEU A 78 -15.26 -3.99 2.88
C LEU A 78 -15.32 -4.04 1.34
N LEU A 79 -14.48 -4.85 0.70
CA LEU A 79 -14.45 -4.96 -0.76
C LEU A 79 -15.80 -5.34 -1.36
N ASP A 80 -16.58 -6.19 -0.69
CA ASP A 80 -17.93 -6.58 -1.13
C ASP A 80 -18.96 -5.42 -1.07
N THR A 81 -18.66 -4.36 -0.33
CA THR A 81 -19.47 -3.12 -0.31
C THR A 81 -19.02 -2.08 -1.33
N LEU A 82 -17.85 -2.27 -1.93
CA LEU A 82 -17.23 -1.35 -2.87
C LEU A 82 -17.37 -1.87 -4.31
N GLY A 83 -17.06 -1.03 -5.28
CA GLY A 83 -17.07 -1.43 -6.68
C GLY A 83 -15.95 -2.41 -7.01
N GLU A 84 -16.19 -3.24 -8.03
CA GLU A 84 -15.28 -4.29 -8.51
C GLU A 84 -13.91 -3.73 -8.92
N GLU A 85 -13.83 -2.45 -9.29
CA GLU A 85 -12.56 -1.77 -9.56
C GLU A 85 -11.63 -1.73 -8.33
N THR A 86 -12.18 -1.78 -7.11
CA THR A 86 -11.40 -1.77 -5.85
C THR A 86 -10.55 -3.03 -5.69
N ARG A 87 -10.85 -4.10 -6.42
CA ARG A 87 -10.05 -5.34 -6.43
C ARG A 87 -8.79 -5.27 -7.30
N ALA A 88 -8.53 -4.15 -7.98
CA ALA A 88 -7.33 -3.95 -8.77
C ALA A 88 -6.11 -3.58 -7.89
N PHE A 89 -4.93 -4.10 -8.22
CA PHE A 89 -3.67 -3.61 -7.66
C PHE A 89 -3.39 -2.23 -8.25
N ALA A 90 -3.40 -1.21 -7.40
CA ALA A 90 -3.36 0.18 -7.79
C ALA A 90 -1.98 0.83 -7.61
N GLU A 91 -1.23 0.43 -6.59
CA GLU A 91 -0.02 1.14 -6.19
C GLU A 91 0.97 0.19 -5.51
N LEU A 92 2.25 0.37 -5.80
CA LEU A 92 3.34 -0.11 -4.95
C LEU A 92 4.02 1.11 -4.33
N GLY A 93 3.92 1.25 -3.01
CA GLY A 93 4.57 2.31 -2.27
C GLY A 93 5.69 1.78 -1.37
N VAL A 94 6.84 2.45 -1.41
CA VAL A 94 8.02 2.15 -0.61
C VAL A 94 8.20 3.23 0.44
N ASN A 95 7.99 2.85 1.70
CA ASN A 95 8.01 3.78 2.83
C ASN A 95 9.47 4.12 3.20
N SER A 96 9.72 5.37 3.60
CA SER A 96 11.08 5.95 3.62
C SER A 96 11.38 6.91 4.78
N ASN A 97 10.50 7.10 5.77
CA ASN A 97 10.82 7.94 6.94
C ASN A 97 11.62 7.15 8.00
N PRO A 98 12.93 7.42 8.19
CA PRO A 98 13.72 6.73 9.20
C PRO A 98 13.40 7.19 10.64
N PHE A 99 12.68 8.31 10.79
CA PHE A 99 12.30 8.90 12.07
C PHE A 99 10.89 8.51 12.51
N ALA A 100 10.13 7.80 11.68
CA ALA A 100 8.81 7.31 12.05
C ALA A 100 8.95 6.24 13.16
N PRO A 101 8.10 6.29 14.21
CA PRO A 101 8.10 5.24 15.23
C PRO A 101 7.79 3.88 14.61
N LYS A 102 8.56 2.84 14.95
CA LYS A 102 8.30 1.47 14.49
C LYS A 102 7.04 0.83 15.09
N LYS A 103 6.47 1.45 16.13
CA LYS A 103 5.23 0.98 16.76
C LYS A 103 4.05 1.48 15.94
N PHE A 104 3.27 0.55 15.39
CA PHE A 104 2.05 0.89 14.67
C PHE A 104 1.03 1.60 15.55
N ILE A 105 0.38 2.59 14.97
CA ILE A 105 -0.74 3.32 15.57
C ILE A 105 -2.08 3.01 14.90
N GLY A 106 -2.07 2.27 13.79
CA GLY A 106 -3.22 1.90 12.99
C GLY A 106 -3.71 3.01 12.08
N GLY A 107 -2.82 3.84 11.54
CA GLY A 107 -3.20 5.00 10.73
C GLY A 107 -2.15 5.45 9.73
N ARG A 108 -2.42 6.57 9.05
CA ARG A 108 -1.61 7.09 7.93
C ARG A 108 -0.10 7.23 8.21
N LEU A 109 0.30 7.53 9.44
CA LEU A 109 1.72 7.65 9.79
C LEU A 109 2.47 6.32 9.70
N ASP A 110 1.77 5.18 9.79
CA ASP A 110 2.40 3.87 9.64
C ASP A 110 2.88 3.63 8.20
N MET A 111 2.23 4.27 7.22
CA MET A 111 2.64 4.27 5.80
C MET A 111 3.89 5.11 5.53
N ALA A 112 4.43 5.79 6.53
CA ALA A 112 5.71 6.48 6.41
C ALA A 112 6.89 5.63 6.92
N ILE A 113 6.67 4.53 7.66
CA ILE A 113 7.73 3.80 8.36
C ILE A 113 8.75 3.22 7.39
N ALA A 114 9.98 3.74 7.41
CA ALA A 114 11.05 3.27 6.53
C ALA A 114 11.27 1.76 6.65
N GLY A 115 11.41 1.13 5.49
CA GLY A 115 11.66 -0.30 5.39
C GLY A 115 10.41 -1.16 5.24
N HIS A 116 9.22 -0.55 5.28
CA HIS A 116 7.98 -1.22 4.93
C HIS A 116 7.59 -0.86 3.49
N VAL A 117 6.72 -1.68 2.91
CA VAL A 117 6.02 -1.34 1.66
C VAL A 117 4.53 -1.40 1.91
N HIS A 118 3.74 -0.80 1.04
CA HIS A 118 2.31 -1.01 1.02
C HIS A 118 1.84 -1.21 -0.42
N LEU A 119 0.70 -1.89 -0.52
CA LEU A 119 0.01 -2.13 -1.77
C LEU A 119 -1.28 -1.31 -1.74
N GLY A 120 -1.47 -0.45 -2.73
CA GLY A 120 -2.73 0.23 -2.93
C GLY A 120 -3.70 -0.66 -3.71
N LEU A 121 -4.98 -0.60 -3.37
CA LEU A 121 -6.08 -1.30 -4.01
C LEU A 121 -7.09 -0.30 -4.57
N GLY A 122 -7.54 -0.50 -5.81
CA GLY A 122 -8.56 0.30 -6.47
C GLY A 122 -8.05 1.27 -7.54
N ARG A 123 -8.34 2.56 -7.36
CA ARG A 123 -7.99 3.58 -8.37
C ARG A 123 -6.51 3.97 -8.29
N ASN A 124 -5.90 4.25 -9.44
CA ASN A 124 -4.51 4.71 -9.54
C ASN A 124 -4.31 5.87 -10.53
N ASP A 125 -5.39 6.44 -11.06
CA ASP A 125 -5.36 7.54 -12.03
C ASP A 125 -4.72 8.84 -11.48
N MET A 126 -4.65 8.98 -10.16
CA MET A 126 -4.01 10.12 -9.48
C MET A 126 -2.48 10.02 -9.43
N ILE A 127 -1.92 8.83 -9.65
CA ILE A 127 -0.46 8.57 -9.63
C ILE A 127 0.07 8.10 -11.00
N GLY A 128 -0.74 8.26 -12.06
CA GLY A 128 -0.33 8.04 -13.45
C GLY A 128 -0.77 6.71 -14.07
N GLY A 129 -1.59 5.93 -13.38
CA GLY A 129 -2.23 4.74 -13.96
C GLY A 129 -3.53 5.05 -14.71
N ASN A 130 -4.18 4.00 -15.20
CA ASN A 130 -5.41 4.05 -16.00
C ASN A 130 -6.66 3.60 -15.24
N SER A 131 -6.50 2.98 -14.06
CA SER A 131 -7.61 2.51 -13.23
C SER A 131 -8.32 3.70 -12.58
N LYS A 132 -9.59 3.86 -12.92
CA LYS A 132 -10.49 4.88 -12.36
C LYS A 132 -11.49 4.21 -11.43
N GLY A 133 -11.76 4.85 -10.31
CA GLY A 133 -12.70 4.37 -9.31
C GLY A 133 -12.97 5.42 -8.25
N GLU A 134 -13.82 5.10 -7.29
CA GLU A 134 -14.10 5.99 -6.16
C GLU A 134 -13.13 5.77 -4.99
N ASN A 135 -12.55 4.57 -4.90
CA ASN A 135 -11.85 4.10 -3.71
C ASN A 135 -10.36 3.84 -3.95
N HIS A 136 -9.59 4.05 -2.90
CA HIS A 136 -8.19 3.68 -2.78
C HIS A 136 -7.93 3.19 -1.35
N LEU A 137 -7.40 1.98 -1.20
CA LEU A 137 -7.11 1.36 0.09
C LEU A 137 -5.65 0.94 0.15
N ASP A 138 -4.97 1.18 1.26
CA ASP A 138 -3.59 0.73 1.44
C ASP A 138 -3.54 -0.43 2.41
N VAL A 139 -2.83 -1.50 2.01
CA VAL A 139 -2.49 -2.64 2.87
C VAL A 139 -0.98 -2.76 3.00
N GLN A 140 -0.49 -2.71 4.23
CA GLN A 140 0.95 -2.67 4.50
C GLN A 140 1.56 -4.06 4.62
N VAL A 141 2.75 -4.21 4.03
CA VAL A 141 3.62 -5.38 4.14
C VAL A 141 4.91 -4.99 4.84
N THR A 142 5.21 -5.66 5.94
CA THR A 142 6.39 -5.40 6.76
C THR A 142 7.50 -6.38 6.41
N TRP A 143 8.75 -6.02 6.74
CA TRP A 143 9.94 -6.86 6.50
C TRP A 143 10.13 -7.35 5.06
N ALA A 144 9.58 -6.62 4.07
CA ALA A 144 9.65 -7.03 2.69
C ALA A 144 11.10 -7.01 2.16
N THR A 145 11.35 -7.85 1.16
CA THR A 145 12.49 -7.73 0.26
C THR A 145 11.96 -7.26 -1.10
N LEU A 146 12.44 -6.11 -1.55
CA LEU A 146 12.02 -5.48 -2.81
C LEU A 146 13.19 -5.40 -3.78
N LEU A 147 12.98 -5.97 -4.96
CA LEU A 147 13.94 -6.01 -6.06
C LEU A 147 13.46 -5.07 -7.18
N LEU A 148 14.34 -4.20 -7.67
CA LEU A 148 14.16 -3.50 -8.94
C LEU A 148 15.05 -4.15 -9.99
N ASP A 149 14.46 -4.72 -11.04
CA ASP A 149 15.16 -5.46 -12.08
C ASP A 149 16.14 -6.51 -11.53
N GLY A 150 15.73 -7.20 -10.46
CA GLY A 150 16.52 -8.22 -9.76
C GLY A 150 17.58 -7.67 -8.79
N LYS A 151 17.67 -6.35 -8.60
CA LYS A 151 18.59 -5.74 -7.62
C LYS A 151 17.85 -5.35 -6.34
N PRO A 152 18.31 -5.78 -5.15
CA PRO A 152 17.66 -5.43 -3.90
C PRO A 152 17.82 -3.94 -3.60
N ILE A 153 16.69 -3.27 -3.40
CA ILE A 153 16.62 -1.91 -2.84
C ILE A 153 16.11 -1.92 -1.40
N LEU A 154 15.43 -3.00 -1.01
CA LEU A 154 14.99 -3.33 0.34
C LEU A 154 15.28 -4.81 0.57
N GLU A 155 15.82 -5.16 1.74
CA GLU A 155 16.07 -6.55 2.13
C GLU A 155 15.72 -6.73 3.60
N ASP A 156 14.80 -7.64 3.88
CA ASP A 156 14.28 -7.94 5.23
C ASP A 156 13.91 -6.66 6.01
N GLY A 157 13.23 -5.73 5.32
CA GLY A 157 12.85 -4.43 5.88
C GLY A 157 13.98 -3.41 6.06
N ASN A 158 15.15 -3.63 5.48
CA ASN A 158 16.28 -2.70 5.52
C ASN A 158 16.51 -2.09 4.13
N LEU A 159 16.48 -0.75 4.06
CA LEU A 159 16.74 -0.01 2.83
C LEU A 159 18.23 -0.14 2.44
N LYS A 160 18.52 -0.40 1.15
CA LYS A 160 19.87 -0.71 0.64
C LYS A 160 20.45 0.38 -0.27
N ILE A 161 19.88 1.58 -0.23
CA ILE A 161 20.27 2.74 -1.07
C ILE A 161 21.18 3.72 -0.34
#